data_AF-A0A0D6JBI2-F1
#
_entry.id   AF-A0A0D6JBI2-F1
#
_cell.length_a   1.000
_cell.length_b   1.000
_cell.length_c   1.000
_cell.angle_alpha   90.00
_cell.angle_beta   90.00
_cell.angle_gamma   90.00
#
_symmetry.space_group_name_H-M   'P 1'
#
loop_
_entity.id
_entity.type
_entity.pdbx_description
1 polymer ?
#
loop_
_entity_poly.entity_id
_entity_poly.type
_entity_poly.pdbx_seq_one_letter_code
_entity_poly.pdbx_strand_id
1 'polypeptide(L)'
;MADTQVTRAYQKLVVRSRQPLPNPMYGLSAFERQRLLFMRPTWSERHRMCVPGQSREERLDTLLEILFERRHAYDREFHARCKTAELERANNRYLYNEQHLTELMPAISTAVSALQGQRQEQDGREQHIRIEYQQKRDQRQASRPTTKQRKRSIGMSR
;
A
#
# COMPACT_ATOMS: atom_id res chain seq x y z
N MET A 1 12.32 1.37 -19.84
CA MET A 1 12.97 2.69 -19.59
C MET A 1 12.31 3.49 -18.46
N ALA A 2 11.10 3.13 -17.99
CA ALA A 2 10.52 3.69 -16.75
C ALA A 2 11.19 3.15 -15.46
N ASP A 3 11.98 2.09 -15.60
CA ASP A 3 12.52 1.23 -14.54
C ASP A 3 13.64 1.88 -13.71
N THR A 4 14.24 2.96 -14.23
CA THR A 4 15.40 3.63 -13.61
C THR A 4 15.01 4.83 -12.76
N GLN A 5 13.83 5.42 -12.99
CA GLN A 5 13.45 6.70 -12.37
C GLN A 5 12.92 6.52 -10.94
N VAL A 6 12.13 5.48 -10.69
CA VAL A 6 11.57 5.19 -9.35
C VAL A 6 12.68 4.77 -8.37
N THR A 7 13.61 3.93 -8.83
CA THR A 7 14.79 3.49 -8.06
C THR A 7 15.70 4.66 -7.69
N ARG A 8 15.90 5.61 -8.62
CA ARG A 8 16.65 6.85 -8.36
C ARG A 8 15.93 7.79 -7.40
N ALA A 9 14.60 7.85 -7.41
CA ALA A 9 13.84 8.67 -6.47
C ALA A 9 14.02 8.18 -5.03
N TYR A 10 13.98 6.86 -4.82
CA TYR A 10 14.29 6.25 -3.52
C TYR A 10 15.76 6.41 -3.11
N GLN A 11 16.71 6.22 -4.01
CA GLN A 11 18.13 6.47 -3.69
C GLN A 11 18.40 7.93 -3.34
N LYS A 12 17.74 8.90 -4.01
CA LYS A 12 17.86 10.32 -3.70
C LYS A 12 17.22 10.70 -2.35
N LEU A 13 16.24 9.93 -1.88
CA LEU A 13 15.61 10.12 -0.56
C LEU A 13 16.56 9.77 0.58
N VAL A 14 17.36 8.71 0.43
CA VAL A 14 18.32 8.25 1.44
C VAL A 14 19.48 9.25 1.66
N VAL A 15 19.75 10.13 0.70
CA VAL A 15 20.94 11.01 0.71
C VAL A 15 20.66 12.41 1.29
N ARG A 16 19.39 12.82 1.51
CA ARG A 16 19.05 14.22 1.83
C ARG A 16 18.59 14.53 3.27
N SER A 17 18.29 13.55 4.11
CA SER A 17 17.92 13.81 5.51
C SER A 17 19.15 13.79 6.43
N ARG A 18 19.45 14.91 7.11
CA ARG A 18 20.52 15.02 8.12
C ARG A 18 20.18 14.33 9.47
N GLN A 19 19.08 13.60 9.52
CA GLN A 19 18.76 12.62 10.55
C GLN A 19 18.50 11.27 9.86
N PRO A 20 18.96 10.14 10.41
CA PRO A 20 18.60 8.84 9.85
C PRO A 20 17.14 8.58 10.20
N LEU A 21 16.25 8.95 9.27
CA LEU A 21 14.91 8.36 9.26
C LEU A 21 15.11 6.84 9.23
N PRO A 22 14.40 6.07 10.08
CA PRO A 22 14.54 4.63 10.07
C PRO A 22 14.30 4.15 8.64
N ASN A 23 15.24 3.41 8.07
CA ASN A 23 15.14 2.97 6.70
C ASN A 23 14.23 1.73 6.69
N PRO A 24 13.01 1.78 6.09
CA PRO A 24 12.08 0.63 6.09
C PRO A 24 12.68 -0.61 5.40
N MET A 25 13.71 -0.40 4.59
CA MET A 25 14.42 -1.42 3.82
C MET A 25 15.71 -1.90 4.48
N TYR A 26 16.03 -1.43 5.69
CA TYR A 26 17.21 -1.90 6.43
C TYR A 26 17.09 -3.40 6.76
N GLY A 27 18.21 -4.12 6.63
CA GLY A 27 18.28 -5.55 6.90
C GLY A 27 17.51 -6.44 5.92
N LEU A 28 17.05 -5.92 4.78
CA LEU A 28 16.46 -6.72 3.70
C LEU A 28 17.50 -7.07 2.65
N SER A 29 17.40 -8.27 2.09
CA SER A 29 18.12 -8.67 0.88
C SER A 29 17.76 -7.78 -0.31
N ALA A 30 18.60 -7.79 -1.34
CA ALA A 30 18.30 -7.07 -2.59
C ALA A 30 16.95 -7.51 -3.20
N PHE A 31 16.64 -8.81 -3.13
CA PHE A 31 15.40 -9.38 -3.62
C PHE A 31 14.17 -8.84 -2.87
N GLU A 32 14.17 -8.89 -1.54
CA GLU A 32 13.09 -8.37 -0.70
C GLU A 32 12.86 -6.87 -0.95
N ARG A 33 13.94 -6.08 -0.98
CA ARG A 33 13.87 -4.63 -1.24
C ARG A 33 13.23 -4.34 -2.58
N GLN A 34 13.69 -5.02 -3.64
CA GLN A 34 13.12 -4.86 -4.97
C GLN A 34 11.62 -5.19 -4.93
N ARG A 35 11.24 -6.34 -4.36
CA ARG A 35 9.83 -6.75 -4.33
C ARG A 35 8.93 -5.77 -3.59
N LEU A 36 9.34 -5.25 -2.43
CA LEU A 36 8.52 -4.31 -1.65
C LEU A 36 8.40 -2.92 -2.30
N LEU A 37 9.49 -2.42 -2.89
CA LEU A 37 9.50 -1.13 -3.59
C LEU A 37 8.65 -1.15 -4.86
N PHE A 38 8.67 -2.27 -5.59
CA PHE A 38 7.93 -2.44 -6.85
C PHE A 38 6.51 -3.01 -6.65
N MET A 39 6.03 -3.16 -5.41
CA MET A 39 4.63 -3.51 -5.19
C MET A 39 3.71 -2.41 -5.73
N ARG A 40 2.76 -2.82 -6.58
CA ARG A 40 1.73 -1.95 -7.12
C ARG A 40 0.99 -1.28 -5.96
N PRO A 41 0.91 0.06 -5.91
CA PRO A 41 0.22 0.75 -4.83
C PRO A 41 -1.27 0.41 -4.81
N THR A 42 -1.86 0.29 -3.63
CA THR A 42 -3.33 0.12 -3.51
C THR A 42 -4.04 1.43 -3.88
N TRP A 43 -5.36 1.40 -4.04
CA TRP A 43 -6.11 2.63 -4.30
C TRP A 43 -6.03 3.62 -3.13
N SER A 44 -6.14 3.14 -1.89
CA SER A 44 -5.92 3.93 -0.67
C SER A 44 -4.53 4.57 -0.61
N GLU A 45 -3.47 3.81 -0.89
CA GLU A 45 -2.10 4.33 -0.95
C GLU A 45 -1.95 5.41 -2.04
N ARG A 46 -2.52 5.18 -3.24
CA ARG A 46 -2.52 6.20 -4.32
C ARG A 46 -3.22 7.48 -3.87
N HIS A 47 -4.34 7.36 -3.17
CA HIS A 47 -5.09 8.52 -2.69
C HIS A 47 -4.30 9.32 -1.64
N ARG A 48 -3.65 8.63 -0.70
CA ARG A 48 -2.77 9.27 0.32
C ARG A 48 -1.62 10.04 -0.31
N MET A 49 -1.02 9.52 -1.39
CA MET A 49 0.10 10.16 -2.07
C MET A 49 -0.29 11.34 -2.99
N CYS A 50 -1.55 11.39 -3.43
CA CYS A 50 -2.03 12.33 -4.44
C CYS A 50 -2.96 13.40 -3.87
N VAL A 51 -2.76 13.83 -2.62
CA VAL A 51 -3.57 14.88 -2.00
C VAL A 51 -3.20 16.25 -2.59
N PRO A 52 -4.17 17.02 -3.13
CA PRO A 52 -3.92 18.36 -3.64
C PRO A 52 -3.34 19.27 -2.54
N GLY A 53 -2.33 20.07 -2.88
CA GLY A 53 -1.74 21.03 -1.95
C GLY A 53 -0.65 20.48 -1.02
N GLN A 54 -0.40 19.16 -1.01
CA GLN A 54 0.71 18.61 -0.24
C GLN A 54 2.07 19.11 -0.76
N SER A 55 2.88 19.58 0.19
CA SER A 55 4.29 19.88 0.00
C SER A 55 5.05 18.64 -0.47
N ARG A 56 6.29 18.85 -0.91
CA ARG A 56 7.17 17.74 -1.27
C ARG A 56 7.49 16.88 -0.05
N GLU A 57 7.77 17.48 1.09
CA GLU A 57 8.19 16.78 2.32
C GLU A 57 7.06 15.88 2.84
N GLU A 58 5.83 16.39 2.93
CA GLU A 58 4.67 15.59 3.35
C GLU A 58 4.41 14.38 2.45
N ARG A 59 4.64 14.53 1.13
CA ARG A 59 4.54 13.41 0.18
C ARG A 59 5.61 12.35 0.43
N LEU A 60 6.80 12.76 0.88
CA LEU A 60 7.89 11.84 1.20
C LEU A 60 7.61 11.11 2.51
N ASP A 61 7.10 11.81 3.52
CA ASP A 61 6.69 11.19 4.79
C ASP A 61 5.58 10.16 4.56
N THR A 62 4.57 10.53 3.76
CA THR A 62 3.49 9.60 3.36
C THR A 62 4.04 8.36 2.65
N LEU A 63 5.04 8.53 1.78
CA LEU A 63 5.68 7.41 1.08
C LEU A 63 6.42 6.48 2.06
N LEU A 64 7.13 7.06 3.04
CA LEU A 64 7.83 6.31 4.06
C LEU A 64 6.85 5.52 4.94
N GLU A 65 5.74 6.14 5.36
CA GLU A 65 4.68 5.46 6.09
C GLU A 65 4.16 4.24 5.32
N ILE A 66 3.85 4.41 4.03
CA ILE A 66 3.40 3.32 3.16
C ILE A 66 4.46 2.20 3.09
N LEU A 67 5.75 2.55 2.98
CA LEU A 67 6.81 1.55 2.97
C LEU A 67 6.97 0.82 4.31
N PHE A 68 6.78 1.51 5.43
CA PHE A 68 6.78 0.88 6.75
C PHE A 68 5.61 -0.08 6.91
N GLU A 69 4.40 0.32 6.50
CA GLU A 69 3.23 -0.54 6.50
C GLU A 69 3.48 -1.81 5.66
N ARG A 70 4.06 -1.66 4.46
CA ARG A 70 4.45 -2.79 3.61
C ARG A 70 5.49 -3.68 4.27
N ARG A 71 6.52 -3.09 4.89
CA ARG A 71 7.56 -3.83 5.60
C ARG A 71 6.96 -4.64 6.75
N HIS A 72 6.10 -4.03 7.56
CA HIS A 72 5.45 -4.70 8.67
C HIS A 72 4.56 -5.85 8.20
N ALA A 73 3.77 -5.65 7.14
CA ALA A 73 2.94 -6.70 6.58
C ALA A 73 3.77 -7.87 6.06
N TYR A 74 4.86 -7.57 5.35
CA TYR A 74 5.82 -8.57 4.90
C TYR A 74 6.44 -9.34 6.06
N ASP A 75 6.90 -8.64 7.10
CA ASP A 75 7.55 -9.28 8.25
C ASP A 75 6.58 -10.21 8.97
N ARG A 76 5.30 -9.83 9.13
CA ARG A 76 4.28 -10.72 9.71
C ARG A 76 4.10 -11.99 8.89
N GLU A 77 3.94 -11.87 7.58
CA GLU A 77 3.80 -13.03 6.69
C GLU A 77 5.05 -13.91 6.75
N PHE A 78 6.23 -13.32 6.66
CA PHE A 78 7.49 -14.02 6.73
C PHE A 78 7.64 -14.79 8.05
N HIS A 79 7.38 -14.15 9.18
CA HIS A 79 7.40 -14.82 10.48
C HIS A 79 6.37 -15.94 10.58
N ALA A 80 5.18 -15.76 10.02
CA ALA A 80 4.16 -16.81 9.97
C ALA A 80 4.63 -18.02 9.15
N ARG A 81 5.37 -17.80 8.05
CA ARG A 81 5.99 -18.88 7.26
C ARG A 81 7.18 -19.54 7.94
N CYS A 82 7.95 -18.79 8.73
CA CYS A 82 9.08 -19.35 9.47
C CYS A 82 8.67 -20.11 10.75
N LYS A 83 7.50 -19.79 11.32
CA LYS A 83 6.90 -20.41 12.52
C LYS A 83 6.56 -21.89 12.38
N THR A 84 6.58 -22.45 11.17
CA THR A 84 6.52 -23.89 10.96
C THR A 84 7.86 -24.54 11.33
N ALA A 85 8.10 -24.65 12.63
CA ALA A 85 9.04 -25.46 13.43
C ALA A 85 10.55 -25.58 13.07
N GLU A 86 10.99 -25.44 11.82
CA GLU A 86 12.42 -25.65 11.45
C GLU A 86 13.18 -24.36 11.13
N LEU A 87 12.49 -23.30 10.70
CA LEU A 87 13.11 -22.02 10.28
C LEU A 87 13.23 -20.98 11.40
N GLU A 88 12.51 -21.13 12.52
CA GLU A 88 12.57 -20.17 13.64
C GLU A 88 13.98 -20.05 14.24
N ARG A 89 14.78 -21.12 14.24
CA ARG A 89 16.18 -21.10 14.69
C ARG A 89 17.10 -20.30 13.77
N ALA A 90 16.76 -20.21 12.48
CA ALA A 90 17.48 -19.46 11.46
C ALA A 90 16.98 -18.00 11.31
N ASN A 91 15.97 -17.60 12.07
CA ASN A 91 15.25 -16.32 11.89
C ASN A 91 15.99 -15.09 12.46
N ASN A 92 17.25 -15.25 12.88
CA ASN A 92 18.13 -14.13 13.23
C ASN A 92 18.61 -13.44 11.95
N ARG A 93 17.74 -12.58 11.39
CA ARG A 93 17.93 -11.74 10.18
C ARG A 93 19.21 -10.88 10.12
N TYR A 94 19.98 -10.82 11.19
CA TYR A 94 21.11 -9.89 11.31
C TYR A 94 22.44 -10.40 10.73
N LEU A 95 22.50 -11.65 10.24
CA LEU A 95 23.72 -12.22 9.66
C LEU A 95 23.40 -13.11 8.45
N TYR A 96 23.16 -12.49 7.29
CA TYR A 96 22.99 -13.24 6.03
C TYR A 96 24.34 -13.77 5.54
N ASN A 97 24.70 -14.99 5.93
CA ASN A 97 25.53 -15.85 5.11
C ASN A 97 24.71 -16.29 3.88
N GLU A 98 25.29 -16.38 2.69
CA GLU A 98 24.62 -16.79 1.44
C GLU A 98 23.86 -18.12 1.57
N GLN A 99 24.38 -19.02 2.42
CA GLN A 99 23.75 -20.31 2.72
C GLN A 99 22.40 -20.16 3.45
N HIS A 100 22.31 -19.26 4.43
CA HIS A 100 21.05 -18.98 5.16
C HIS A 100 20.01 -18.31 4.27
N LEU A 101 20.45 -17.44 3.36
CA LEU A 101 19.55 -16.78 2.42
C LEU A 101 18.88 -17.83 1.51
N THR A 102 19.65 -18.81 1.04
CA THR A 102 19.17 -19.90 0.19
C THR A 102 18.09 -20.74 0.90
N GLU A 103 18.29 -21.07 2.17
CA GLU A 103 17.30 -21.80 2.99
C GLU A 103 16.02 -21.00 3.22
N LEU A 104 16.12 -19.68 3.36
CA LEU A 104 14.97 -18.79 3.60
C LEU A 104 14.25 -18.37 2.31
N MET A 105 14.84 -18.53 1.13
CA MET A 105 14.25 -18.11 -0.15
C MET A 105 12.81 -18.61 -0.38
N PRO A 106 12.44 -19.86 -0.04
CA PRO A 106 11.05 -20.31 -0.15
C PRO A 106 10.10 -19.50 0.74
N ALA A 107 10.44 -19.32 2.01
CA ALA A 107 9.64 -18.54 2.96
C ALA A 107 9.52 -17.07 2.54
N ILE A 108 10.62 -16.47 2.07
CA ILE A 108 10.65 -15.11 1.51
C ILE A 108 9.69 -15.01 0.33
N SER A 109 9.77 -15.95 -0.63
CA SER A 109 8.95 -15.94 -1.83
C SER A 109 7.46 -16.09 -1.51
N THR A 110 7.11 -17.04 -0.63
CA THR A 110 5.73 -17.24 -0.19
C THR A 110 5.17 -16.03 0.56
N ALA A 111 5.96 -15.40 1.43
CA ALA A 111 5.54 -14.20 2.15
C ALA A 111 5.30 -13.02 1.20
N VAL A 112 6.17 -12.82 0.20
CA VAL A 112 5.97 -11.80 -0.84
C VAL A 112 4.71 -12.07 -1.65
N SER A 113 4.47 -13.32 -2.08
CA SER A 113 3.26 -13.70 -2.82
C SER A 113 1.98 -13.53 -1.98
N ALA A 114 2.01 -13.90 -0.71
CA ALA A 114 0.87 -13.70 0.20
C ALA A 114 0.53 -12.22 0.36
N LEU A 115 1.55 -11.37 0.55
CA LEU A 115 1.37 -9.92 0.63
C LEU A 115 0.81 -9.33 -0.68
N GLN A 116 1.25 -9.84 -1.84
CA GLN A 116 0.67 -9.45 -3.12
C GLN A 116 -0.81 -9.83 -3.24
N GLY A 117 -1.19 -11.04 -2.81
CA GLY A 117 -2.58 -11.51 -2.79
C GLY A 117 -3.48 -10.63 -1.91
N GLN A 118 -3.05 -10.36 -0.68
CA GLN A 118 -3.78 -9.48 0.25
C GLN A 118 -4.04 -8.09 -0.35
N ARG A 119 -3.06 -7.53 -1.07
CA ARG A 119 -3.21 -6.23 -1.73
C ARG A 119 -4.20 -6.27 -2.88
N GLN A 120 -4.24 -7.36 -3.65
CA GLN A 120 -5.24 -7.52 -4.72
C GLN A 120 -6.65 -7.60 -4.15
N GLU A 121 -6.83 -8.36 -3.06
CA GLU A 121 -8.11 -8.43 -2.35
C GLU A 121 -8.52 -7.08 -1.75
N GLN A 122 -7.57 -6.33 -1.21
CA GLN A 122 -7.82 -4.98 -0.70
C GLN A 122 -8.27 -4.05 -1.83
N ASP A 123 -7.57 -4.03 -2.97
CA ASP A 123 -7.97 -3.23 -4.14
C ASP A 123 -9.37 -3.63 -4.64
N GLY A 124 -9.70 -4.92 -4.67
CA GLY A 124 -11.04 -5.41 -5.03
C GLY A 124 -12.13 -4.92 -4.07
N ARG A 125 -11.86 -4.96 -2.76
CA ARG A 125 -12.77 -4.43 -1.73
C ARG A 125 -12.95 -2.92 -1.83
N GLU A 126 -11.86 -2.17 -2.02
CA GLU A 126 -11.88 -0.72 -2.21
C GLU A 126 -12.66 -0.32 -3.47
N GLN A 127 -12.55 -1.10 -4.55
CA GLN A 127 -13.34 -0.91 -5.76
C GLN A 127 -14.84 -1.16 -5.51
N HIS A 128 -15.20 -2.22 -4.79
CA HIS A 128 -16.59 -2.54 -4.46
C HIS A 128 -17.26 -1.40 -3.67
N ILE A 129 -16.60 -0.92 -2.61
CA ILE A 129 -17.11 0.18 -1.77
C ILE A 129 -17.36 1.44 -2.61
N ARG A 130 -16.49 1.73 -3.58
CA ARG A 130 -16.66 2.90 -4.47
C ARG A 130 -17.86 2.77 -5.38
N ILE A 131 -18.08 1.58 -5.96
CA ILE A 131 -19.24 1.30 -6.81
C ILE A 131 -20.52 1.46 -5.98
N GLU A 132 -20.57 0.90 -4.78
CA GLU A 132 -21.71 1.07 -3.88
C GLU A 132 -21.99 2.54 -3.54
N TYR A 133 -20.94 3.29 -3.21
CA TYR A 133 -21.09 4.72 -2.85
C TYR A 133 -21.62 5.54 -4.03
N GLN A 134 -21.12 5.27 -5.24
CA GLN A 134 -21.58 5.93 -6.46
C GLN A 134 -23.04 5.59 -6.75
N GLN A 135 -23.44 4.31 -6.67
CA GLN A 135 -24.84 3.89 -6.82
C GLN A 135 -25.76 4.57 -5.81
N LYS A 136 -25.36 4.66 -4.53
CA LYS A 136 -26.12 5.36 -3.49
C LYS A 136 -26.25 6.85 -3.78
N ARG A 137 -25.21 7.49 -4.32
CA ARG A 137 -25.25 8.90 -4.72
C ARG A 137 -26.23 9.12 -5.88
N ASP A 138 -26.17 8.27 -6.88
CA ASP A 138 -27.00 8.37 -8.08
C ASP A 138 -28.48 8.13 -7.74
N GLN A 139 -28.78 7.16 -6.86
CA GLN A 139 -30.13 6.96 -6.32
C GLN A 139 -30.64 8.21 -5.59
N ARG A 140 -29.83 8.82 -4.71
CA ARG A 140 -30.21 10.05 -4.01
C ARG A 140 -30.44 11.24 -4.94
N GLN A 141 -29.74 11.30 -6.08
CA GLN A 141 -29.95 12.34 -7.09
C GLN A 141 -31.20 12.07 -7.95
N ALA A 142 -31.47 10.80 -8.28
CA ALA A 142 -32.69 10.39 -8.98
C ALA A 142 -33.97 10.59 -8.13
N SER A 143 -33.87 10.45 -6.81
CA SER A 143 -34.98 10.69 -5.87
C SER A 143 -35.17 12.17 -5.49
N ARG A 144 -34.37 13.11 -6.00
CA ARG A 144 -34.62 14.55 -5.78
C ARG A 144 -35.84 14.96 -6.61
N PRO A 145 -36.93 15.47 -5.99
CA PRO A 145 -38.05 15.97 -6.75
C PRO A 145 -37.58 17.11 -7.65
N THR A 146 -37.84 16.98 -8.96
CA THR A 146 -37.48 18.01 -9.92
C THR A 146 -38.20 19.32 -9.56
N THR A 147 -37.55 20.46 -9.79
CA THR A 147 -38.09 21.80 -9.49
C THR A 147 -39.47 22.05 -10.13
N LYS A 148 -39.84 21.28 -11.15
CA LYS A 148 -41.16 21.30 -11.81
C LYS A 148 -42.27 20.61 -11.00
N GLN A 149 -41.99 19.61 -10.17
CA GLN A 149 -42.97 19.01 -9.25
C GLN A 149 -43.26 19.90 -8.04
N ARG A 150 -42.24 20.60 -7.53
CA ARG A 150 -42.36 21.50 -6.37
C ARG A 150 -43.26 22.72 -6.63
N LYS A 151 -43.46 23.11 -7.89
CA LYS A 151 -44.38 24.20 -8.28
C LYS A 151 -45.84 23.78 -8.43
N ARG A 152 -46.14 22.49 -8.66
CA ARG A 152 -47.53 21.98 -8.73
C ARG A 152 -48.14 21.76 -7.34
N SER A 153 -47.33 21.43 -6.34
CA SER A 153 -47.79 21.23 -4.96
C SER A 153 -48.02 22.52 -4.18
N ILE A 154 -47.53 23.67 -4.66
CA ILE A 154 -47.72 24.99 -4.01
C ILE A 154 -48.88 25.78 -4.66
N GLY A 155 -49.29 25.43 -5.88
CA GLY A 155 -50.31 26.15 -6.65
C GLY A 155 -51.76 25.64 -6.50
N MET A 156 -52.07 24.75 -5.54
CA MET A 156 -53.44 24.26 -5.29
C MET A 156 -53.92 24.54 -3.86
N SER A 157 -53.53 25.69 -3.31
CA SER A 157 -54.12 26.22 -2.07
C SER A 157 -54.35 27.72 -2.19
N ARG A 158 -55.30 28.08 -3.07
CA ARG A 158 -56.33 29.12 -2.95
C ARG A 158 -56.79 29.57 -4.32
#